data_AF-A0A8H5M121-F1
#
_entry.id   AF-A0A8H5M121-F1
#
_cell.length_a   1.000
_cell.length_b   1.000
_cell.length_c   1.000
_cell.angle_alpha   90.00
_cell.angle_beta   90.00
_cell.angle_gamma   90.00
#
_symmetry.space_group_name_H-M   'P 1'
#
loop_
_entity.id
_entity.type
_entity.pdbx_description
1 polymer ?
#
loop_
_entity_poly.entity_id
_entity_poly.type
_entity_poly.pdbx_seq_one_letter_code
_entity_poly.pdbx_strand_id
1 'polypeptide(L)'
;MKRHDTSLQDIPWPNFESRKPQKGERAGTLPFISPEVLRQISMYNANQGRSKLEDFRHNSVHDLESFLWVLVHICLTRKGAGIDMIRDTGPRQLRDIIRDYFNAKEHILEDMKLRLFQTSDTFESDIIASFHPYFDSLKPLVRKWWARIRLAYRHHGNEYYHIHSHILRILNNALPTISRSDNDPGTVADIRHRKEQH
;
A
#
# COMPACT_ATOMS: atom_id res chain seq x y z
N MET A 1 22.51 -2.82 -40.41
CA MET A 1 22.54 -1.54 -39.67
C MET A 1 21.37 -0.67 -40.11
N LYS A 2 20.27 -0.67 -39.34
CA LYS A 2 19.18 0.33 -39.42
C LYS A 2 18.62 0.49 -38.00
N ARG A 3 18.84 1.66 -37.39
CA ARG A 3 18.22 2.06 -36.12
C ARG A 3 16.83 2.62 -36.44
N HIS A 4 15.79 2.08 -35.84
CA HIS A 4 14.49 2.73 -35.79
C HIS A 4 14.49 3.63 -34.55
N ASP A 5 14.62 4.92 -34.81
CA ASP A 5 14.34 6.00 -33.87
C ASP A 5 12.81 6.11 -33.77
N THR A 6 12.26 6.00 -32.56
CA THR A 6 10.83 6.23 -32.30
C THR A 6 10.75 7.31 -31.22
N SER A 7 10.57 8.54 -31.67
CA SER A 7 10.36 9.69 -30.80
C SER A 7 9.06 9.52 -30.00
N LEU A 8 9.15 9.70 -28.68
CA LEU A 8 8.08 9.63 -27.68
C LEU A 8 6.95 10.68 -27.83
N GLN A 9 6.83 11.34 -28.99
CA GLN A 9 5.95 12.50 -29.16
C GLN A 9 4.52 12.17 -29.64
N ASP A 10 4.22 10.92 -29.99
CA ASP A 10 2.91 10.52 -30.53
C ASP A 10 2.09 9.61 -29.61
N ILE A 11 2.36 9.60 -28.29
CA ILE A 11 1.47 8.89 -27.35
C ILE A 11 0.34 9.85 -26.98
N PRO A 12 -0.90 9.67 -27.50
CA PRO A 12 -2.01 10.52 -27.12
C PRO A 12 -2.24 10.40 -25.61
N TRP A 13 -2.38 11.55 -24.95
CA TRP A 13 -2.69 11.60 -23.52
C TRP A 13 -3.94 10.75 -23.24
N PRO A 14 -3.91 9.86 -22.24
CA PRO A 14 -5.07 9.05 -21.90
C PRO A 14 -6.24 9.96 -21.55
N ASN A 15 -7.36 9.77 -22.24
CA ASN A 15 -8.58 10.51 -21.98
C ASN A 15 -9.18 10.05 -20.63
N PHE A 16 -9.04 10.89 -19.61
CA PHE A 16 -9.52 10.59 -18.25
C PHE A 16 -11.05 10.71 -18.09
N GLU A 17 -11.76 11.23 -19.11
CA GLU A 17 -13.22 11.38 -19.10
C GLU A 17 -13.96 10.12 -19.56
N SER A 18 -13.29 9.21 -20.28
CA SER A 18 -13.87 7.92 -20.65
C SER A 18 -13.74 6.89 -19.52
N ARG A 19 -14.33 7.17 -18.35
CA ARG A 19 -14.42 6.18 -17.25
C ARG A 19 -15.54 5.17 -17.53
N LYS A 20 -15.40 4.37 -18.60
CA LYS A 20 -16.06 3.06 -18.61
C LYS A 20 -15.19 2.14 -17.77
N PRO A 21 -15.66 1.58 -16.63
CA PRO A 21 -14.90 0.58 -15.90
C PRO A 21 -14.62 -0.57 -16.87
N GLN A 22 -13.38 -0.67 -17.34
CA GLN A 22 -12.97 -1.82 -18.13
C GLN A 22 -13.09 -3.04 -17.21
N LYS A 23 -13.93 -3.98 -17.61
CA LYS A 23 -14.02 -5.32 -17.02
C LYS A 23 -12.79 -6.15 -17.48
N GLY A 24 -11.61 -5.63 -17.17
CA GLY A 24 -10.35 -6.35 -17.31
C GLY A 24 -10.05 -6.99 -15.97
N GLU A 25 -9.75 -8.28 -15.97
CA GLU A 25 -9.15 -8.97 -14.82
C GLU A 25 -7.79 -8.33 -14.53
N ARG A 26 -7.78 -7.24 -13.76
CA ARG A 26 -6.56 -6.54 -13.33
C ARG A 26 -5.94 -7.31 -12.16
N ALA A 27 -5.53 -8.55 -12.41
CA ALA A 27 -4.99 -9.46 -11.39
C ALA A 27 -3.84 -8.83 -10.58
N GLY A 28 -3.03 -7.96 -11.19
CA GLY A 28 -1.91 -7.28 -10.53
C GLY A 28 -2.29 -6.12 -9.59
N THR A 29 -3.49 -5.54 -9.71
CA THR A 29 -3.90 -4.40 -8.84
C THR A 29 -4.85 -4.81 -7.72
N LEU A 30 -5.57 -5.94 -7.85
CA LEU A 30 -6.52 -6.45 -6.86
C LEU A 30 -5.99 -6.41 -5.41
N PRO A 31 -4.72 -6.82 -5.14
CA PRO A 31 -4.15 -6.77 -3.80
C PRO A 31 -4.07 -5.39 -3.15
N PHE A 32 -4.16 -4.32 -3.94
CA PHE A 32 -4.00 -2.96 -3.45
C PHE A 32 -5.34 -2.23 -3.39
N ILE A 33 -6.40 -2.74 -4.02
CA ILE A 33 -7.71 -2.09 -4.01
C ILE A 33 -8.34 -2.15 -2.61
N SER A 34 -9.00 -1.06 -2.20
CA SER A 34 -9.75 -0.98 -0.96
C SER A 34 -10.90 -2.02 -0.90
N PRO A 35 -11.20 -2.64 0.25
CA PRO A 35 -12.34 -3.52 0.39
C PRO A 35 -13.68 -2.82 0.12
N GLU A 36 -13.81 -1.51 0.39
CA GLU A 36 -15.02 -0.74 0.03
C GLU A 36 -15.22 -0.71 -1.47
N VAL A 37 -14.15 -0.59 -2.25
CA VAL A 37 -14.20 -0.55 -3.71
C VAL A 37 -14.49 -1.93 -4.29
N LEU A 38 -13.85 -2.98 -3.75
CA LEU A 38 -14.07 -4.36 -4.20
C LEU A 38 -15.52 -4.79 -3.99
N ARG A 39 -16.08 -4.52 -2.80
CA ARG A 39 -17.45 -4.93 -2.45
C ARG A 39 -18.52 -3.90 -2.76
N GLN A 40 -18.13 -2.67 -3.07
CA GLN A 40 -19.03 -1.52 -3.19
C GLN A 40 -19.92 -1.38 -1.93
N ILE A 41 -19.27 -1.44 -0.76
CA ILE A 41 -19.91 -1.31 0.57
C ILE A 41 -19.24 -0.18 1.36
N SER A 42 -19.85 0.22 2.47
CA SER A 42 -19.18 1.01 3.50
C SER A 42 -18.77 0.10 4.68
N MET A 43 -17.52 0.19 5.13
CA MET A 43 -16.98 -0.67 6.19
C MET A 43 -17.56 -0.38 7.58
N TYR A 44 -18.01 0.85 7.84
CA TYR A 44 -18.45 1.30 9.16
C TYR A 44 -19.85 1.92 9.23
N ASN A 45 -20.58 2.06 8.12
CA ASN A 45 -22.00 2.42 8.17
C ASN A 45 -22.86 1.22 8.56
N ALA A 46 -22.96 0.96 9.86
CA ALA A 46 -23.63 -0.18 10.47
C ALA A 46 -25.18 -0.16 10.38
N ASN A 47 -25.79 0.84 9.75
CA ASN A 47 -27.26 0.95 9.65
C ASN A 47 -27.84 0.46 8.31
N GLN A 48 -26.99 0.13 7.35
CA GLN A 48 -27.39 -0.60 6.15
C GLN A 48 -26.68 -1.94 6.25
N GLY A 49 -27.37 -3.05 6.03
CA GLY A 49 -26.73 -4.35 5.96
C GLY A 49 -25.56 -4.33 4.97
N ARG A 50 -24.82 -5.43 4.86
CA ARG A 50 -23.76 -5.61 3.84
C ARG A 50 -24.33 -5.67 2.40
N SER A 51 -25.39 -4.93 2.12
CA SER A 51 -25.93 -4.67 0.80
C SER A 51 -25.01 -3.70 0.06
N LYS A 52 -24.80 -4.02 -1.21
CA LYS A 52 -24.11 -3.17 -2.17
C LYS A 52 -24.72 -1.77 -2.17
N LEU A 53 -23.89 -0.74 -2.02
CA LEU A 53 -24.32 0.66 -2.11
C LEU A 53 -24.64 0.97 -3.58
N GLU A 54 -25.90 1.30 -3.87
CA GLU A 54 -26.33 1.67 -5.23
C GLU A 54 -25.53 2.87 -5.77
N ASP A 55 -25.14 3.80 -4.89
CA ASP A 55 -24.36 5.01 -5.20
C ASP A 55 -22.93 4.96 -4.64
N PHE A 56 -22.26 3.80 -4.67
CA PHE A 56 -20.87 3.73 -4.26
C PHE A 56 -19.99 4.69 -5.08
N ARG A 57 -19.27 5.60 -4.40
CA ARG A 57 -18.33 6.53 -5.03
C ARG A 57 -16.90 6.29 -4.57
N HIS A 58 -16.04 6.01 -5.55
CA HIS A 58 -14.61 6.00 -5.34
C HIS A 58 -14.09 7.40 -4.98
N ASN A 59 -13.22 7.50 -3.98
CA ASN A 59 -12.65 8.76 -3.52
C ASN A 59 -11.19 8.59 -3.08
N SER A 60 -10.61 9.70 -2.64
CA SER A 60 -9.22 9.86 -2.23
C SER A 60 -8.77 8.92 -1.12
N VAL A 61 -9.64 8.51 -0.19
CA VAL A 61 -9.28 7.60 0.90
C VAL A 61 -8.90 6.23 0.33
N HIS A 62 -9.61 5.78 -0.71
CA HIS A 62 -9.34 4.51 -1.35
C HIS A 62 -7.98 4.52 -2.06
N ASP A 63 -7.65 5.62 -2.75
CA ASP A 63 -6.36 5.76 -3.44
C ASP A 63 -5.18 5.76 -2.44
N LEU A 64 -5.35 6.43 -1.29
CA LEU A 64 -4.35 6.47 -0.24
C LEU A 64 -4.25 5.17 0.55
N GLU A 65 -5.34 4.41 0.67
CA GLU A 65 -5.30 3.04 1.16
C GLU A 65 -4.52 2.14 0.20
N SER A 66 -4.78 2.24 -1.10
CA SER A 66 -4.03 1.49 -2.11
C SER A 66 -2.54 1.80 -2.06
N PHE A 67 -2.17 3.07 -1.87
CA PHE A 67 -0.78 3.44 -1.75
C PHE A 67 -0.14 2.90 -0.47
N LEU A 68 -0.87 2.90 0.65
CA LEU A 68 -0.42 2.24 1.89
C LEU A 68 -0.14 0.75 1.66
N TRP A 69 -1.03 0.04 0.94
CA TRP A 69 -0.85 -1.38 0.63
C TRP A 69 0.38 -1.65 -0.24
N VAL A 70 0.70 -0.77 -1.18
CA VAL A 70 1.95 -0.85 -1.96
C VAL A 70 3.17 -0.74 -1.05
N LEU A 71 3.17 0.22 -0.12
CA LEU A 71 4.26 0.40 0.84
C LEU A 71 4.42 -0.84 1.74
N VAL A 72 3.32 -1.36 2.28
CA VAL A 72 3.31 -2.60 3.07
C VAL A 72 3.88 -3.78 2.29
N HIS A 73 3.46 -3.96 1.03
CA HIS A 73 3.97 -5.03 0.17
C HIS A 73 5.48 -4.94 0.00
N ILE A 74 6.02 -3.74 -0.25
CA ILE A 74 7.46 -3.51 -0.35
C ILE A 74 8.16 -3.90 0.96
N CYS A 75 7.63 -3.46 2.11
CA CYS A 75 8.23 -3.75 3.41
C CYS A 75 8.24 -5.24 3.79
N LEU A 76 7.29 -6.02 3.25
CA LEU A 76 7.19 -7.46 3.49
C LEU A 76 8.06 -8.28 2.52
N THR A 77 8.09 -7.89 1.25
CA THR A 77 8.66 -8.69 0.15
C THR A 77 10.07 -8.31 -0.24
N ARG A 78 10.59 -7.16 0.23
CA ARG A 78 11.94 -6.71 -0.08
C ARG A 78 12.86 -6.80 1.13
N LYS A 79 14.15 -6.98 0.87
CA LYS A 79 15.23 -6.93 1.88
C LYS A 79 15.95 -5.58 1.96
N GLY A 80 15.58 -4.63 1.09
CA GLY A 80 16.09 -3.26 1.12
C GLY A 80 15.82 -2.47 -0.16
N ALA A 81 16.40 -1.27 -0.27
CA ALA A 81 16.31 -0.43 -1.46
C ALA A 81 17.28 -0.90 -2.56
N GLY A 82 16.80 -1.09 -3.79
CA GLY A 82 17.64 -1.41 -4.96
C GLY A 82 17.08 -2.50 -5.88
N ILE A 83 17.81 -2.74 -6.97
CA ILE A 83 17.57 -3.82 -7.93
C ILE A 83 17.90 -5.16 -7.26
N ASP A 84 17.07 -6.17 -7.49
CA ASP A 84 17.21 -7.54 -6.97
C ASP A 84 17.16 -7.71 -5.43
N MET A 85 16.41 -6.82 -4.77
CA MET A 85 16.22 -6.88 -3.32
C MET A 85 15.00 -7.72 -2.93
N ILE A 86 14.63 -8.75 -3.69
CA ILE A 86 13.56 -9.67 -3.28
C ILE A 86 14.04 -10.38 -2.00
N ARG A 87 13.17 -10.40 -0.99
CA ARG A 87 13.43 -11.10 0.26
C ARG A 87 13.36 -12.60 0.01
N ASP A 88 14.31 -13.34 0.57
CA ASP A 88 14.29 -14.80 0.52
C ASP A 88 13.01 -15.33 1.17
N THR A 89 12.66 -16.59 0.89
CA THR A 89 11.48 -17.25 1.45
C THR A 89 11.52 -17.26 2.98
N GLY A 90 10.96 -16.20 3.57
CA GLY A 90 10.99 -15.97 5.01
C GLY A 90 10.15 -16.99 5.80
N PRO A 91 9.92 -16.73 7.10
CA PRO A 91 9.18 -17.65 7.96
C PRO A 91 7.79 -17.96 7.41
N ARG A 92 7.21 -19.11 7.81
CA ARG A 92 5.91 -19.57 7.32
C ARG A 92 4.83 -18.49 7.48
N GLN A 93 4.86 -17.78 8.61
CA GLN A 93 3.97 -16.66 8.92
C GLN A 93 4.02 -15.56 7.85
N LEU A 94 5.22 -15.15 7.41
CA LEU A 94 5.37 -14.15 6.35
C LEU A 94 4.77 -14.65 5.03
N ARG A 95 4.97 -15.93 4.71
CA ARG A 95 4.40 -16.52 3.48
C ARG A 95 2.88 -16.57 3.55
N ASP A 96 2.31 -16.90 4.70
CA ASP A 96 0.87 -16.90 4.92
C ASP A 96 0.30 -15.48 4.78
N ILE A 97 0.96 -14.46 5.33
CA ILE A 97 0.58 -13.05 5.17
C ILE A 97 0.63 -12.63 3.69
N ILE A 98 1.74 -12.90 2.99
CA ILE A 98 1.87 -12.53 1.57
C ILE A 98 0.80 -13.25 0.74
N ARG A 99 0.55 -14.53 1.02
CA ARG A 99 -0.53 -15.28 0.38
C ARG A 99 -1.87 -14.61 0.63
N ASP A 100 -2.24 -14.39 1.88
CA ASP A 100 -3.59 -14.02 2.28
C ASP A 100 -3.95 -12.57 1.93
N TYR A 101 -2.97 -11.67 1.89
CA TYR A 101 -3.19 -10.25 1.59
C TYR A 101 -2.76 -9.82 0.18
N PHE A 102 -1.98 -10.64 -0.55
CA PHE A 102 -1.47 -10.24 -1.88
C PHE A 102 -1.60 -11.26 -3.00
N ASN A 103 -1.61 -12.57 -2.72
CA ASN A 103 -1.66 -13.59 -3.78
C ASN A 103 -2.97 -14.40 -3.77
N ALA A 104 -3.87 -14.13 -2.83
CA ALA A 104 -5.14 -14.84 -2.71
C ALA A 104 -6.15 -14.39 -3.77
N LYS A 105 -7.23 -15.16 -3.91
CA LYS A 105 -8.37 -14.79 -4.74
C LYS A 105 -9.09 -13.58 -4.17
N GLU A 106 -9.76 -12.82 -5.03
CA GLU A 106 -10.45 -11.55 -4.70
C GLU A 106 -11.29 -11.63 -3.41
N HIS A 107 -12.23 -12.57 -3.30
CA HIS A 107 -13.07 -12.73 -2.09
C HIS A 107 -12.27 -12.94 -0.79
N ILE A 108 -11.12 -13.61 -0.86
CA ILE A 108 -10.24 -13.83 0.30
C ILE A 108 -9.54 -12.52 0.66
N LEU A 109 -8.99 -11.81 -0.34
CA LEU A 109 -8.33 -10.52 -0.14
C LEU A 109 -9.27 -9.52 0.55
N GLU A 110 -10.53 -9.48 0.11
CA GLU A 110 -11.57 -8.65 0.71
C GLU A 110 -11.80 -9.01 2.18
N ASP A 111 -12.04 -10.29 2.49
CA ASP A 111 -12.33 -10.73 3.86
C ASP A 111 -11.15 -10.54 4.81
N MET A 112 -9.93 -10.75 4.32
CA MET A 112 -8.71 -10.51 5.09
C MET A 112 -8.56 -9.03 5.44
N LYS A 113 -8.67 -8.15 4.45
CA LYS A 113 -8.54 -6.71 4.68
C LYS A 113 -9.67 -6.15 5.55
N LEU A 114 -10.92 -6.57 5.34
CA LEU A 114 -12.04 -6.17 6.20
C LEU A 114 -11.82 -6.56 7.66
N ARG A 115 -11.27 -7.75 7.92
CA ARG A 115 -10.94 -8.18 9.27
C ARG A 115 -9.89 -7.30 9.93
N LEU A 116 -8.89 -6.79 9.18
CA LEU A 116 -7.92 -5.83 9.73
C LEU A 116 -8.58 -4.51 10.18
N PHE A 117 -9.63 -4.06 9.49
CA PHE A 117 -10.37 -2.87 9.89
C PHE A 117 -11.21 -3.12 11.16
N GLN A 118 -11.70 -4.35 11.35
CA GLN A 118 -12.52 -4.75 12.50
C GLN A 118 -11.68 -5.03 13.75
N THR A 119 -10.52 -5.66 13.62
CA THR A 119 -9.65 -6.03 14.73
C THR A 119 -8.46 -5.08 14.81
N SER A 120 -8.36 -4.28 15.86
CA SER A 120 -7.34 -3.22 15.95
C SER A 120 -5.91 -3.74 16.00
N ASP A 121 -5.69 -4.91 16.59
CA ASP A 121 -4.35 -5.39 16.96
C ASP A 121 -3.69 -6.23 15.85
N THR A 122 -4.46 -6.79 14.93
CA THR A 122 -3.96 -7.70 13.88
C THR A 122 -3.05 -7.00 12.89
N PHE A 123 -3.27 -5.72 12.61
CA PHE A 123 -2.37 -4.95 11.75
C PHE A 123 -0.96 -4.84 12.35
N GLU A 124 -0.86 -4.65 13.66
CA GLU A 124 0.42 -4.54 14.35
C GLU A 124 1.10 -5.91 14.47
N SER A 125 0.37 -6.92 14.96
CA SER A 125 0.91 -8.26 15.23
C SER A 125 1.29 -9.02 13.97
N ASP A 126 0.53 -8.85 12.89
CA ASP A 126 0.71 -9.68 11.70
C ASP A 126 1.52 -8.91 10.65
N ILE A 127 1.08 -7.69 10.31
CA ILE A 127 1.67 -6.93 9.20
C ILE A 127 2.96 -6.22 9.62
N ILE A 128 2.89 -5.35 10.63
CA ILE A 128 4.04 -4.53 11.04
C ILE A 128 5.16 -5.39 11.62
N ALA A 129 4.85 -6.37 12.46
CA ALA A 129 5.85 -7.28 13.03
C ALA A 129 6.63 -8.07 11.96
N SER A 130 6.02 -8.31 10.79
CA SER A 130 6.61 -9.09 9.70
C SER A 130 7.51 -8.29 8.76
N PHE A 131 7.60 -6.97 8.93
CA PHE A 131 8.47 -6.11 8.12
C PHE A 131 9.91 -6.58 8.21
N HIS A 132 10.63 -6.51 7.08
CA HIS A 132 12.07 -6.74 7.10
C HIS A 132 12.76 -5.69 7.98
N PRO A 133 13.79 -6.03 8.78
CA PRO A 133 14.46 -5.09 9.70
C PRO A 133 14.96 -3.80 9.03
N TYR A 134 15.37 -3.89 7.75
CA TYR A 134 15.72 -2.72 6.94
C TYR A 134 14.64 -1.61 6.96
N PHE A 135 13.36 -1.98 7.05
CA PHE A 135 12.23 -1.05 7.04
C PHE A 135 11.72 -0.70 8.44
N ASP A 136 12.46 -0.98 9.51
CA ASP A 136 12.05 -0.68 10.88
C ASP A 136 11.76 0.82 11.09
N SER A 137 12.52 1.69 10.43
CA SER A 137 12.30 3.14 10.44
C SER A 137 10.95 3.57 9.83
N LEU A 138 10.35 2.74 8.97
CA LEU A 138 9.04 2.99 8.36
C LEU A 138 7.86 2.53 9.23
N LYS A 139 8.07 1.66 10.23
CA LYS A 139 6.99 1.16 11.08
C LYS A 139 6.17 2.29 11.72
N PRO A 140 6.77 3.35 12.32
CA PRO A 140 6.00 4.46 12.89
C PRO A 140 5.17 5.23 11.85
N LEU A 141 5.67 5.38 10.61
CA LEU A 141 4.96 6.03 9.51
C LEU A 141 3.72 5.22 9.12
N VAL A 142 3.92 3.92 8.85
CA VAL A 142 2.85 3.01 8.42
C VAL A 142 1.76 2.90 9.49
N ARG A 143 2.11 2.83 10.78
CA ARG A 143 1.14 2.85 11.90
C ARG A 143 0.29 4.10 11.91
N LYS A 144 0.92 5.28 11.81
CA LYS A 144 0.20 6.58 11.81
C LYS A 144 -0.73 6.71 10.61
N TRP A 145 -0.26 6.26 9.43
CA TRP A 145 -1.05 6.24 8.22
C TRP A 145 -2.28 5.33 8.37
N TRP A 146 -2.07 4.09 8.80
CA TRP A 146 -3.14 3.12 9.03
C TRP A 146 -4.21 3.65 9.99
N ALA A 147 -3.80 4.20 11.13
CA ALA A 147 -4.72 4.81 12.09
C ALA A 147 -5.55 5.94 11.47
N ARG A 148 -4.94 6.74 10.58
CA ARG A 148 -5.65 7.84 9.90
C ARG A 148 -6.67 7.33 8.88
N ILE A 149 -6.34 6.29 8.12
CA ILE A 149 -7.26 5.66 7.16
C ILE A 149 -8.45 5.04 7.90
N ARG A 150 -8.21 4.31 8.99
CA ARG A 150 -9.28 3.77 9.83
C ARG A 150 -10.21 4.85 10.36
N LEU A 151 -9.65 5.98 10.80
CA LEU A 151 -10.44 7.11 11.29
C LEU A 151 -11.28 7.74 10.17
N ALA A 152 -10.71 7.89 8.97
CA ALA A 152 -11.43 8.41 7.81
C ALA A 152 -12.64 7.54 7.44
N TYR A 153 -12.44 6.21 7.34
CA TYR A 153 -13.55 5.29 7.09
C TYR A 153 -14.56 5.20 8.22
N ARG A 154 -14.17 5.47 9.48
CA ARG A 154 -15.11 5.43 10.60
C ARG A 154 -16.03 6.63 10.64
N HIS A 155 -15.50 7.83 10.40
CA HIS A 155 -16.24 9.07 10.65
C HIS A 155 -16.77 9.74 9.38
N HIS A 156 -16.28 9.38 8.19
CA HIS A 156 -16.65 10.01 6.90
C HIS A 156 -16.67 11.56 6.98
N GLY A 157 -15.84 12.12 7.87
CA GLY A 157 -15.85 13.52 8.26
C GLY A 157 -14.67 14.27 7.65
N ASN A 158 -14.14 15.26 8.37
CA ASN A 158 -13.04 16.10 7.90
C ASN A 158 -11.82 15.29 7.43
N GLU A 159 -11.48 14.20 8.13
CA GLU A 159 -10.38 13.31 7.77
C GLU A 159 -10.59 12.60 6.44
N TYR A 160 -11.84 12.39 6.03
CA TYR A 160 -12.20 11.76 4.76
C TYR A 160 -12.00 12.74 3.59
N TYR A 161 -12.49 13.97 3.73
CA TYR A 161 -12.40 14.99 2.68
C TYR A 161 -11.01 15.60 2.52
N HIS A 162 -10.23 15.69 3.62
CA HIS A 162 -8.88 16.26 3.63
C HIS A 162 -7.78 15.22 3.83
N ILE A 163 -8.09 13.95 3.53
CA ILE A 163 -7.18 12.82 3.78
C ILE A 163 -5.78 13.05 3.16
N HIS A 164 -5.70 13.65 1.97
CA HIS A 164 -4.43 13.96 1.31
C HIS A 164 -3.55 14.88 2.16
N SER A 165 -4.11 15.96 2.73
CA SER A 165 -3.38 16.88 3.58
C SER A 165 -2.89 16.19 4.86
N HIS A 166 -3.70 15.30 5.43
CA HIS A 166 -3.32 14.52 6.60
C HIS A 166 -2.16 13.56 6.30
N ILE A 167 -2.23 12.82 5.18
CA ILE A 167 -1.18 11.89 4.78
C ILE A 167 0.10 12.63 4.38
N LEU A 168 0.01 13.74 3.65
CA LEU A 168 1.17 14.58 3.32
C LEU A 168 1.87 15.09 4.59
N ARG A 169 1.10 15.51 5.60
CA ARG A 169 1.68 15.91 6.90
C ARG A 169 2.35 14.74 7.60
N ILE A 170 1.75 13.54 7.56
CA ILE A 170 2.35 12.33 8.13
C ILE A 170 3.68 12.00 7.44
N LEU A 171 3.73 12.07 6.11
CA LEU A 171 4.94 11.85 5.31
C LEU A 171 6.01 12.89 5.63
N ASN A 172 5.68 14.18 5.56
CA ASN A 172 6.61 15.28 5.84
C ASN A 172 7.21 15.20 7.25
N ASN A 173 6.43 14.75 8.23
CA ASN A 173 6.91 14.57 9.60
C ASN A 173 7.80 13.32 9.76
N ALA A 174 7.65 12.31 8.90
CA ALA A 174 8.44 11.08 8.95
C ALA A 174 9.79 11.20 8.23
N LEU A 175 9.85 11.98 7.15
CA LEU A 175 11.06 12.15 6.32
C LEU A 175 12.32 12.48 7.14
N PRO A 176 12.32 13.45 8.08
CA PRO A 176 13.53 13.79 8.84
C PRO A 176 14.04 12.65 9.73
N THR A 177 13.15 11.78 10.20
CA THR A 177 13.50 10.64 11.06
C THR A 177 14.08 9.50 10.22
N ILE A 178 13.53 9.27 9.03
CA ILE A 178 14.01 8.23 8.10
C ILE A 178 15.39 8.62 7.54
N SER A 179 15.58 9.87 7.12
CA SER A 179 16.88 10.34 6.61
C SER A 179 18.00 10.33 7.66
N ARG A 180 17.67 10.28 8.96
CA ARG A 180 18.66 10.14 10.03
C ARG A 180 19.11 8.69 10.24
N SER A 181 18.26 7.69 9.94
CA SER A 181 18.66 6.27 10.03
C SER A 181 19.56 5.83 8.88
N ASP A 182 19.51 6.48 7.72
CA ASP A 182 20.38 6.15 6.58
C ASP A 182 21.86 6.53 6.82
N ASN A 183 22.13 7.40 7.81
CA ASN A 183 23.49 7.74 8.27
C ASN A 183 24.02 6.74 9.33
N ASP A 184 23.33 5.63 9.55
CA ASP A 184 23.80 4.54 10.40
C ASP A 184 25.08 3.90 9.79
N PRO A 185 26.16 3.70 10.56
CA PRO A 185 27.42 3.15 10.07
C PRO A 185 27.30 1.84 9.30
N GLY A 186 26.33 0.98 9.63
CA GLY A 186 26.08 -0.28 8.91
C GLY A 186 25.55 -0.06 7.50
N THR A 187 24.64 0.90 7.32
CA THR A 187 24.08 1.24 6.00
C THR A 187 25.12 1.91 5.11
N VAL A 188 25.98 2.76 5.69
CA VAL A 188 27.09 3.40 4.96
C VAL A 188 28.17 2.39 4.58
N ALA A 189 28.44 1.39 5.42
CA ALA A 189 29.38 0.31 5.12
C ALA A 189 28.89 -0.58 3.98
N ASP A 190 27.61 -0.95 3.96
CA ASP A 190 27.01 -1.71 2.86
C ASP A 190 27.00 -0.93 1.53
N ILE A 191 26.73 0.38 1.58
CA ILE A 191 26.80 1.26 0.41
C ILE A 191 28.25 1.40 -0.10
N ARG A 192 29.24 1.50 0.79
CA ARG A 192 30.67 1.53 0.42
C ARG A 192 31.11 0.22 -0.20
N HIS A 193 30.75 -0.92 0.39
CA HIS A 193 31.15 -2.22 -0.13
C HIS A 193 30.59 -2.48 -1.54
N ARG A 194 29.37 -2.00 -1.83
CA ARG A 194 28.78 -2.05 -3.19
C ARG A 194 29.50 -1.16 -4.21
N LYS A 195 30.12 -0.06 -3.78
CA LYS A 195 30.91 0.82 -4.66
C LYS A 195 32.31 0.30 -4.94
N GLU A 196 32.80 -0.66 -4.15
CA GLU A 196 34.13 -1.25 -4.30
C GLU A 196 34.11 -2.53 -5.17
N GLN A 197 32.92 -3.09 -5.45
CA GLN A 197 32.74 -4.27 -6.31
C GLN A 197 32.31 -3.93 -7.76
N HIS A 198 32.31 -2.64 -8.12
CA HIS A 198 32.02 -2.13 -9.47
C HIS A 198 33.12 -1.16 -9.91
#